data_AF-A0AAE9YZ92-F1
#
_entry.id   AF-A0AAE9YZ92-F1
#
_cell.length_a   1.000
_cell.length_b   1.000
_cell.length_c   1.000
_cell.angle_alpha   90.00
_cell.angle_beta   90.00
_cell.angle_gamma   90.00
#
_symmetry.space_group_name_H-M   'P 1'
#
loop_
_entity.id
_entity.type
_entity.pdbx_description
1 polymer ?
#
loop_
_entity_poly.entity_id
_entity_poly.type
_entity_poly.pdbx_seq_one_letter_code
_entity_poly.pdbx_strand_id
1 'polypeptide(L)'
;MSESTSTLQNEAARRKAQLSALVDLTDDFSKFHQECAFLCDAFAAVAQEPECISEETSEGIRHMSYWLKYQAKEYYQRIDDLYQEAYSHNKQAEVLEKVQEKAQEEEAQENNENREDEQH
;
A
#
# COMPACT_ATOMS: atom_id res chain seq x y z
N MET A 1 24.31 -13.37 -17.02
CA MET A 1 23.06 -14.15 -17.17
C MET A 1 22.40 -14.53 -15.84
N SER A 2 23.15 -14.92 -14.81
CA SER A 2 22.57 -15.36 -13.53
C SER A 2 22.01 -14.22 -12.65
N GLU A 3 22.61 -13.03 -12.65
CA GLU A 3 22.17 -11.91 -11.81
C GLU A 3 20.85 -11.28 -12.29
N SER A 4 20.70 -11.07 -13.60
CA SER A 4 19.46 -10.52 -14.20
C SER A 4 18.24 -11.39 -13.93
N THR A 5 18.42 -12.71 -13.83
CA THR A 5 17.34 -13.66 -13.54
C THR A 5 16.91 -13.60 -12.07
N SER A 6 17.87 -13.41 -11.15
CA SER A 6 17.63 -13.28 -9.71
C SER A 6 16.86 -11.99 -9.36
N THR A 7 17.21 -10.87 -9.99
CA THR A 7 16.54 -9.58 -9.77
C THR A 7 15.07 -9.63 -10.17
N LEU A 8 14.74 -10.20 -11.34
CA LEU A 8 13.36 -10.32 -11.83
C LEU A 8 12.48 -11.23 -10.94
N GLN A 9 13.05 -12.31 -10.40
CA GLN A 9 12.34 -13.22 -9.50
C GLN A 9 12.00 -12.53 -8.16
N ASN A 10 12.91 -11.70 -7.63
CA ASN A 10 12.66 -10.94 -6.41
C ASN A 10 11.57 -9.88 -6.58
N GLU A 11 11.52 -9.21 -7.73
CA GLU A 11 10.48 -8.22 -8.01
C GLU A 11 9.09 -8.84 -8.16
N ALA A 12 8.98 -9.98 -8.84
CA ALA A 12 7.72 -10.70 -8.99
C ALA A 12 7.20 -11.20 -7.63
N ALA A 13 8.08 -11.75 -6.79
CA ALA A 13 7.74 -12.19 -5.45
C ALA A 13 7.27 -11.01 -4.57
N ARG A 14 7.96 -9.87 -4.64
CA ARG A 14 7.58 -8.62 -3.95
C ARG A 14 6.20 -8.13 -4.39
N ARG A 15 5.97 -7.99 -5.70
CA ARG A 15 4.66 -7.55 -6.24
C ARG A 15 3.53 -8.47 -5.78
N LYS A 16 3.77 -9.78 -5.74
CA LYS A 16 2.81 -10.75 -5.22
C LYS A 16 2.53 -10.54 -3.72
N ALA A 17 3.56 -10.28 -2.91
CA ALA A 17 3.39 -10.00 -1.49
C ALA A 17 2.59 -8.71 -1.25
N GLN A 18 2.90 -7.65 -1.98
CA GLN A 18 2.18 -6.37 -1.92
C GLN A 18 0.70 -6.52 -2.31
N LEU A 19 0.41 -7.27 -3.38
CA LEU A 19 -0.95 -7.55 -3.79
C LEU A 19 -1.70 -8.37 -2.73
N SER A 20 -1.06 -9.38 -2.14
CA SER A 20 -1.65 -10.16 -1.05
C SER A 20 -2.01 -9.27 0.13
N ALA A 21 -1.07 -8.42 0.57
CA ALA A 21 -1.29 -7.52 1.69
C ALA A 21 -2.40 -6.49 1.43
N LEU A 22 -2.52 -6.01 0.18
CA LEU A 22 -3.62 -5.13 -0.23
C LEU A 22 -4.97 -5.84 -0.19
N VAL A 23 -5.04 -7.10 -0.66
CA VAL A 23 -6.27 -7.91 -0.59
C VAL A 23 -6.67 -8.13 0.86
N ASP A 24 -5.74 -8.58 1.70
CA ASP A 24 -5.99 -8.82 3.13
C ASP A 24 -6.47 -7.54 3.83
N LEU A 25 -5.82 -6.40 3.56
CA LEU A 25 -6.23 -5.10 4.07
C LEU A 25 -7.65 -4.70 3.61
N THR A 26 -7.99 -4.99 2.36
CA THR A 26 -9.31 -4.67 1.81
C THR A 26 -10.40 -5.52 2.47
N ASP A 27 -10.14 -6.81 2.67
CA ASP A 27 -11.06 -7.73 3.34
C ASP A 27 -11.28 -7.34 4.81
N ASP A 28 -10.21 -6.98 5.51
CA ASP A 28 -10.28 -6.48 6.89
C ASP A 28 -11.05 -5.14 6.97
N PHE A 29 -10.71 -4.20 6.08
CA PHE A 29 -11.37 -2.89 6.04
C PHE A 29 -12.87 -3.01 5.71
N SER A 30 -13.26 -3.97 4.87
CA SER A 30 -14.66 -4.25 4.57
C SER A 30 -15.45 -4.65 5.83
N LYS A 31 -14.86 -5.50 6.68
CA LYS A 31 -15.47 -5.87 7.98
C LYS A 31 -15.56 -4.66 8.91
N PHE A 32 -14.47 -3.90 9.03
CA PHE A 32 -14.47 -2.68 9.84
C PHE A 32 -15.50 -1.65 9.37
N HIS A 33 -15.70 -1.51 8.06
CA HIS A 33 -16.71 -0.64 7.47
C HIS A 33 -18.14 -1.07 7.86
N GLN A 34 -18.42 -2.38 7.84
CA GLN A 34 -19.71 -2.91 8.28
C GLN A 34 -19.96 -2.64 9.77
N GLU A 35 -18.95 -2.83 10.61
CA GLU A 35 -19.02 -2.49 12.05
C GLU A 35 -19.26 -0.99 12.27
N CYS A 36 -18.59 -0.13 11.49
CA CYS A 36 -18.83 1.32 11.55
C CYS A 36 -20.29 1.66 11.22
N ALA A 37 -20.83 1.08 10.15
CA ALA A 37 -22.23 1.31 9.75
C ALA A 37 -23.20 0.87 10.85
N PHE A 38 -23.00 -0.33 11.40
CA PHE A 38 -23.79 -0.84 12.52
C PHE A 38 -23.73 0.08 13.75
N LEU A 39 -22.53 0.53 14.14
CA LEU A 39 -22.36 1.42 15.29
C LEU A 39 -22.99 2.79 15.04
N CYS A 40 -22.92 3.34 13.83
CA CYS A 40 -23.59 4.57 13.47
C CYS A 40 -25.11 4.45 13.62
N ASP A 41 -25.69 3.35 13.13
CA ASP A 41 -27.13 3.09 13.27
C ASP A 41 -27.53 2.91 14.74
N ALA A 42 -26.73 2.17 15.51
CA ALA A 42 -26.95 1.96 16.92
C ALA A 42 -26.89 3.28 17.71
N PHE A 43 -25.88 4.11 17.48
CA PHE A 43 -25.76 5.41 18.13
C PHE A 43 -26.88 6.37 17.72
N ALA A 44 -27.31 6.34 16.46
CA ALA A 44 -28.44 7.14 16.00
C ALA A 44 -29.75 6.72 16.67
N ALA A 45 -29.98 5.41 16.85
CA ALA A 45 -31.15 4.90 17.56
C ALA A 45 -31.12 5.30 19.05
N VAL A 46 -29.98 5.13 19.71
CA VAL A 46 -29.81 5.52 21.12
C VAL A 46 -29.99 7.02 21.32
N ALA A 47 -29.52 7.85 20.38
CA ALA A 47 -29.69 9.30 20.45
C ALA A 47 -31.14 9.77 20.23
N GLN A 48 -32.00 8.95 19.61
CA GLN A 48 -33.42 9.26 19.45
C GLN A 48 -34.23 9.06 20.74
N GLU A 49 -33.74 8.20 21.65
CA GLU A 49 -34.35 7.91 22.95
C GLU A 49 -33.36 8.27 24.08
N PRO A 50 -33.08 9.56 24.30
CA PRO A 50 -32.04 10.00 25.25
C PRO A 50 -32.32 9.56 26.70
N GLU A 51 -33.58 9.34 27.06
CA GLU A 51 -34.01 8.78 28.35
C GLU A 51 -33.53 7.34 28.58
N CYS A 52 -33.25 6.59 27.51
CA CYS A 52 -32.71 5.24 27.57
C CYS A 52 -31.18 5.21 27.75
N ILE A 53 -30.50 6.36 27.71
CA ILE A 53 -29.06 6.47 27.93
C ILE A 53 -28.75 6.35 29.42
N SER A 54 -28.62 5.11 29.89
CA SER A 54 -28.13 4.80 31.24
C SER A 54 -26.61 5.00 31.36
N GLU A 55 -26.09 4.91 32.59
CA GLU A 55 -24.64 4.89 32.84
C GLU A 55 -23.96 3.73 32.09
N GLU A 56 -24.58 2.54 32.10
CA GLU A 56 -24.10 1.36 31.37
C GLU A 56 -24.07 1.60 29.85
N THR A 57 -25.13 2.21 29.31
CA THR A 57 -25.22 2.57 27.88
C THR A 57 -24.16 3.61 27.51
N SER A 58 -23.95 4.60 28.38
CA SER A 58 -22.92 5.64 28.21
C SER A 58 -21.51 5.05 28.18
N GLU A 59 -21.23 4.08 29.06
CA GLU A 59 -19.94 3.38 29.08
C GLU A 59 -19.76 2.51 27.83
N GLY A 60 -20.83 1.86 27.35
CA GLY A 60 -20.82 1.14 26.07
C GLY A 60 -20.47 2.05 24.89
N ILE A 61 -21.13 3.21 24.77
CA ILE A 61 -20.83 4.21 23.73
C ILE A 61 -19.38 4.67 23.83
N ARG A 62 -18.90 4.96 25.05
CA ARG A 62 -17.50 5.36 25.28
C ARG A 62 -16.54 4.27 24.81
N HIS A 63 -16.75 3.02 25.23
CA HIS A 63 -15.88 1.90 24.85
C HIS A 63 -15.83 1.70 23.33
N MET A 64 -16.98 1.69 22.67
CA MET A 64 -17.08 1.58 21.21
C MET A 64 -16.42 2.76 20.49
N SER A 65 -16.58 3.98 21.01
CA SER A 65 -15.93 5.17 20.45
C SER A 65 -14.40 5.11 20.54
N TYR A 66 -13.87 4.61 21.66
CA TYR A 66 -12.43 4.35 21.79
C TYR A 66 -11.97 3.27 20.82
N TRP A 67 -12.68 2.15 20.73
CA TRP A 67 -12.36 1.07 19.80
C TRP A 67 -12.32 1.57 18.35
N LEU A 68 -13.36 2.30 17.90
CA LEU A 68 -13.42 2.91 16.57
C LEU A 68 -12.20 3.79 16.27
N LYS A 69 -11.81 4.64 17.22
CA LYS A 69 -10.65 5.52 17.07
C LYS A 69 -9.36 4.73 16.86
N TYR A 70 -9.12 3.70 17.66
CA TYR A 70 -7.91 2.89 17.53
C TYR A 70 -7.90 2.07 16.25
N GLN A 71 -9.01 1.43 15.90
CA GLN A 71 -9.13 0.68 14.66
C GLN A 71 -8.93 1.56 13.43
N ALA A 72 -9.57 2.73 13.36
CA ALA A 72 -9.37 3.67 12.26
C ALA A 72 -7.90 4.09 12.10
N LYS A 73 -7.20 4.31 13.23
CA LYS A 73 -5.77 4.63 13.22
C LYS A 73 -4.92 3.47 12.70
N GLU A 74 -5.21 2.24 13.10
CA GLU A 74 -4.49 1.05 12.65
C GLU A 74 -4.65 0.83 11.13
N TYR A 75 -5.86 0.97 10.60
CA TYR A 75 -6.09 0.91 9.15
C TYR A 75 -5.35 2.01 8.41
N TYR A 76 -5.38 3.25 8.91
CA TYR A 76 -4.63 4.34 8.32
C TYR A 76 -3.13 4.03 8.25
N GLN A 77 -2.55 3.50 9.33
CA GLN A 77 -1.13 3.12 9.36
C GLN A 77 -0.81 2.02 8.34
N ARG A 78 -1.61 0.97 8.27
CA ARG A 78 -1.44 -0.11 7.28
C ARG A 78 -1.53 0.39 5.83
N ILE A 79 -2.46 1.32 5.56
CA ILE A 79 -2.61 1.94 4.24
C ILE A 79 -1.38 2.77 3.89
N ASP A 80 -0.91 3.62 4.81
CA ASP A 80 0.27 4.46 4.59
C ASP A 80 1.52 3.60 4.37
N ASP A 81 1.73 2.56 5.18
CA ASP A 81 2.87 1.65 5.04
C ASP A 81 2.91 1.01 3.64
N LEU A 82 1.78 0.45 3.16
CA LEU A 82 1.68 -0.12 1.81
C LEU A 82 1.90 0.92 0.73
N TYR A 83 1.37 2.14 0.92
CA TYR A 83 1.56 3.24 -0.01
C TYR A 83 3.04 3.65 -0.11
N GLN A 84 3.72 3.86 1.02
CA GLN A 84 5.14 4.22 1.04
C GLN A 84 6.00 3.12 0.40
N GLU A 85 5.71 1.86 0.70
CA GLU A 85 6.42 0.73 0.11
C GLU A 85 6.25 0.72 -1.42
N ALA A 86 5.01 0.78 -1.91
CA ALA A 86 4.72 0.81 -3.34
C ALA A 86 5.36 2.01 -4.05
N TYR A 87 5.24 3.20 -3.46
CA TYR A 87 5.81 4.43 -4.01
C TYR A 87 7.34 4.36 -4.10
N SER A 88 8.01 3.92 -3.03
CA SER A 88 9.47 3.82 -2.98
C SER A 88 10.02 2.88 -4.05
N HIS A 89 9.36 1.75 -4.27
CA HIS A 89 9.75 0.78 -5.29
C HIS A 89 9.46 1.25 -6.69
N ASN A 90 8.33 1.93 -6.92
CA ASN A 90 8.03 2.48 -8.23
C ASN A 90 9.07 3.54 -8.62
N LYS A 91 9.45 4.40 -7.68
CA LYS A 91 10.53 5.38 -7.88
C LYS A 91 11.87 4.74 -8.17
N GLN A 92 12.22 3.63 -7.50
CA GLN A 92 13.45 2.88 -7.78
C GLN A 92 13.44 2.26 -9.19
N ALA A 93 12.29 1.69 -9.60
CA ALA A 93 12.13 1.11 -10.94
C ALA A 93 12.32 2.18 -12.04
N GLU A 94 11.70 3.35 -11.91
CA GLU A 94 11.87 4.46 -12.86
C GLU A 94 13.33 4.94 -12.97
N VAL A 95 14.09 4.91 -11.86
CA VAL A 95 15.51 5.27 -11.87
C VAL A 95 16.34 4.21 -12.58
N LEU A 96 16.07 2.92 -12.32
CA LEU A 96 16.77 1.81 -12.95
C LEU A 96 16.53 1.78 -14.47
N GLU A 97 15.30 2.02 -14.92
CA GLU A 97 14.96 2.11 -16.34
C GLU A 97 15.78 3.20 -17.04
N LYS A 98 15.81 4.41 -16.46
CA LYS A 98 16.60 5.54 -17.01
C LYS A 98 18.10 5.27 -17.06
N VAL A 99 18.64 4.53 -16.08
CA VAL A 99 20.06 4.15 -16.05
C VAL A 99 20.35 3.12 -17.13
N GLN A 100 19.46 2.15 -17.34
CA GLN A 100 19.61 1.15 -18.40
C GLN A 100 19.50 1.77 -19.80
N GLU A 101 18.57 2.68 -20.02
CA GLU A 101 18.44 3.41 -21.28
C GLU A 101 19.72 4.18 -21.61
N LYS A 102 20.30 4.90 -20.64
CA LYS A 102 21.56 5.62 -20.83
C LYS A 102 22.74 4.69 -21.12
N ALA A 103 22.86 3.58 -20.39
CA ALA A 103 23.93 2.62 -20.63
C ALA A 103 23.85 1.99 -22.03
N GLN A 104 22.64 1.72 -22.51
CA GLN A 104 22.42 1.22 -23.88
C GLN A 104 22.74 2.26 -24.94
N GLU A 105 22.43 3.54 -24.71
CA GLU A 105 22.81 4.64 -25.60
C GLU A 105 24.32 4.83 -25.67
N GLU A 106 25.02 4.76 -24.53
CA GLU A 106 26.48 4.86 -24.45
C GLU A 106 27.17 3.67 -25.14
N GLU A 107 26.72 2.43 -24.90
CA GLU A 107 27.24 1.23 -25.60
C GLU A 107 26.97 1.28 -27.12
N ALA A 108 25.85 1.85 -27.55
CA ALA A 108 25.53 2.00 -28.97
C ALA A 108 26.42 3.06 -29.66
N GLN A 109 26.77 4.13 -28.95
CA GLN A 109 27.70 5.16 -29.44
C GLN A 109 29.12 4.62 -29.54
N GLU A 110 29.62 3.95 -28.51
CA GLU A 110 30.98 3.37 -28.48
C GLU A 110 31.18 2.30 -29.56
N ASN A 111 30.17 1.45 -29.80
CA ASN A 111 30.22 0.47 -30.89
C ASN A 111 30.19 1.11 -32.29
N ASN A 112 29.62 2.30 -32.42
CA ASN A 112 29.60 3.01 -33.70
C ASN A 112 30.92 3.72 -33.98
N GLU A 113 31.53 4.37 -32.98
CA GLU A 113 32.86 4.98 -33.09
C GLU A 113 33.94 3.93 -33.42
N ASN A 114 33.96 2.79 -32.71
CA ASN A 114 34.92 1.70 -32.99
C ASN A 114 34.78 1.13 -34.41
N ARG A 115 33.59 1.19 -35.02
CA ARG A 115 33.33 0.73 -36.40
C ARG A 115 33.81 1.70 -37.48
N GLU A 116 33.89 2.99 -37.15
CA GLU A 116 34.41 4.03 -38.03
C GLU A 116 35.94 4.02 -38.03
N ASP A 117 36.57 3.74 -36.88
CA ASP A 117 38.03 3.62 -36.75
C ASP A 117 38.63 2.37 -37.41
N GLU A 118 37.90 1.26 -37.52
CA GLU A 118 38.35 0.05 -38.25
C GLU A 118 38.28 0.19 -39.79
N GLN A 119 37.67 1.27 -40.32
CA GLN A 119 37.51 1.51 -41.77
C GLN A 119 38.53 2.50 -42.35
N HIS A 120 39.55 2.90 -41.59
CA HIS A 120 40.66 3.78 -42.01
C HIS A 120 42.02 3.13 -41.80
#